data_AF-A0A7Y7IWX0-F1
#
_entry.id   AF-A0A7Y7IWX0-F1
#
_cell.length_a   1.000
_cell.length_b   1.000
_cell.length_c   1.000
_cell.angle_alpha   90.00
_cell.angle_beta   90.00
_cell.angle_gamma   90.00
#
_symmetry.space_group_name_H-M   'P 1'
#
loop_
_entity.id
_entity.type
_entity.pdbx_description
1 polymer ?
#
loop_
_entity_poly.entity_id
_entity_poly.type
_entity_poly.pdbx_seq_one_letter_code
_entity_poly.pdbx_strand_id
1 'polypeptide(L)' 'NWVETTLPAPANASWRRLVFAQDTGTDIQGPGRADLFLGWGDQAEQVAGAMRQDGRMVVFVPRPVVTRQP' A
#
# COMPACT_ATOMS: atom_id res chain seq x y z
N ASN A 1 6.87 -0.13 -2.91
CA ASN A 1 6.30 1.20 -2.59
C ASN A 1 6.42 1.47 -1.11
N TRP A 2 6.84 2.66 -0.69
CA TRP A 2 6.67 3.12 0.69
C TRP A 2 5.34 3.86 0.80
N VAL A 3 4.48 3.47 1.73
CA VAL A 3 3.15 4.05 1.89
C VAL A 3 3.02 4.63 3.30
N GLU A 4 2.52 5.86 3.39
CA GLU A 4 2.22 6.58 4.62
C GLU A 4 0.74 6.95 4.62
N THR A 5 -0.02 6.49 5.61
CA THR A 5 -1.44 6.80 5.79
C THR A 5 -1.85 6.59 7.25
N THR A 6 -3.14 6.62 7.54
CA THR A 6 -3.75 6.26 8.81
C THR A 6 -4.61 5.02 8.63
N LEU A 7 -4.71 4.19 9.67
CA LEU A 7 -5.74 3.15 9.74
C LEU A 7 -6.96 3.70 10.47
N PRO A 8 -8.18 3.50 9.93
CA PRO A 8 -9.42 3.88 10.56
C PRO A 8 -9.70 3.01 11.79
N ALA A 9 -10.83 3.25 12.45
CA ALA A 9 -11.30 2.40 13.52
C ALA A 9 -11.46 0.93 13.04
N PRO A 10 -11.24 -0.07 13.91
CA PRO A 10 -10.86 0.07 15.32
C PRO A 10 -9.38 0.38 15.58
N ALA A 11 -8.51 0.36 14.56
CA ALA A 11 -7.07 0.50 14.75
C ALA A 11 -6.63 1.92 15.15
N ASN A 12 -7.23 2.97 14.53
CA ASN A 12 -6.97 4.38 14.83
C ASN A 12 -5.48 4.73 15.01
N ALA A 13 -4.66 4.34 14.03
CA ALA A 13 -3.20 4.41 14.15
C ALA A 13 -2.55 5.02 12.91
N SER A 14 -1.40 5.68 13.08
CA SER A 14 -0.52 6.00 11.95
C SER A 14 0.06 4.72 11.36
N TRP A 15 0.13 4.63 10.03
CA TRP A 15 0.61 3.45 9.34
C TRP A 15 1.60 3.81 8.24
N ARG A 16 2.82 3.29 8.37
CA ARG A 16 3.93 3.57 7.45
C ARG A 16 4.71 2.30 7.19
N ARG A 17 4.65 1.78 5.96
CA ARG A 17 5.30 0.50 5.63
C ARG A 17 5.81 0.48 4.20
N LEU A 18 6.87 -0.31 3.99
CA LEU A 18 7.26 -0.78 2.67
C LEU A 18 6.30 -1.90 2.27
N VAL A 19 5.68 -1.78 1.10
CA VAL A 19 4.75 -2.74 0.52
C VAL A 19 5.12 -3.05 -0.94
N PHE A 20 4.57 -4.15 -1.45
CA PHE A 20 4.72 -4.57 -2.84
C PHE A 20 3.40 -4.44 -3.59
N ALA A 21 3.43 -3.94 -4.82
CA ALA A 21 2.27 -3.96 -5.71
C ALA A 21 2.21 -5.34 -6.39
N GLN A 22 1.48 -6.27 -5.78
CA GLN A 22 1.39 -7.67 -6.24
C GLN A 22 0.02 -8.02 -6.84
N ASP A 23 -0.95 -7.13 -6.69
CA ASP A 23 -2.32 -7.35 -7.13
C ASP A 23 -2.86 -6.12 -7.88
N THR A 24 -3.91 -6.32 -8.68
CA THR A 24 -4.59 -5.29 -9.45
C THR A 24 -6.10 -5.40 -9.23
N GLY A 25 -6.81 -4.28 -9.32
CA GLY A 25 -8.27 -4.25 -9.19
C GLY A 25 -8.88 -3.33 -10.22
N THR A 26 -10.01 -3.71 -10.81
CA THR A 26 -10.70 -2.93 -11.86
C THR A 26 -11.08 -1.53 -11.38
N ASP A 27 -11.33 -1.36 -10.09
CA ASP A 27 -11.76 -0.10 -9.51
C ASP A 27 -10.60 0.75 -8.99
N ILE A 28 -9.36 0.22 -9.00
CA ILE A 28 -8.16 0.91 -8.54
C ILE A 28 -7.52 1.62 -9.74
N GLN A 29 -8.10 2.78 -10.05
CA GLN A 29 -7.74 3.58 -11.23
C GLN A 29 -7.00 4.87 -10.87
N GLY A 30 -6.10 5.29 -11.77
CA GLY A 30 -5.36 6.55 -11.68
C GLY A 30 -4.11 6.49 -10.79
N PRO A 31 -3.19 7.47 -10.93
CA PRO A 31 -1.99 7.54 -10.11
C PRO A 31 -2.31 7.87 -8.65
N GLY A 32 -1.50 7.36 -7.73
CA GLY A 32 -1.63 7.67 -6.29
C GLY A 32 -2.73 6.90 -5.56
N ARG A 33 -3.47 6.02 -6.24
CA ARG A 33 -4.47 5.12 -5.63
C ARG A 33 -3.86 3.74 -5.34
N ALA A 34 -4.20 3.17 -4.20
CA ALA A 34 -3.78 1.84 -3.80
C ALA A 34 -4.89 1.15 -3.01
N ASP A 35 -4.95 -0.17 -3.11
CA ASP A 35 -5.72 -1.02 -2.20
C ASP A 35 -4.73 -1.76 -1.29
N LEU A 36 -4.99 -1.74 0.02
CA LEU A 36 -4.07 -2.30 1.01
C LEU A 36 -4.66 -3.59 1.55
N PHE A 37 -4.00 -4.71 1.25
CA PHE A 37 -4.25 -5.96 1.93
C PHE A 37 -3.73 -5.88 3.39
N LEU A 38 -4.65 -5.85 4.36
CA LEU A 38 -4.33 -5.70 5.79
C LEU A 38 -4.21 -7.02 6.56
N GLY A 39 -4.36 -8.16 5.89
CA GLY A 39 -4.35 -9.48 6.50
C GLY A 39 -5.72 -10.16 6.47
N TRP A 40 -5.93 -11.10 7.39
CA TRP A 40 -7.13 -11.94 7.45
C TRP A 40 -7.80 -11.85 8.83
N GLY A 41 -9.07 -12.24 8.89
CA GLY A 41 -9.88 -12.28 10.13
C GLY A 41 -10.60 -10.97 10.44
N ASP A 42 -11.49 -11.02 11.44
CA ASP A 42 -12.48 -9.98 11.73
C ASP A 42 -11.88 -8.59 11.92
N GLN A 43 -10.72 -8.49 12.57
CA GLN A 43 -10.05 -7.20 12.76
C GLN A 43 -9.53 -6.62 11.45
N ALA A 44 -8.94 -7.44 10.58
CA ALA A 44 -8.44 -6.99 9.28
C ALA A 44 -9.60 -6.59 8.38
N GLU A 45 -10.68 -7.36 8.38
CA GLU A 45 -11.92 -7.05 7.65
C GLU A 45 -12.52 -5.72 8.09
N GLN A 46 -12.66 -5.49 9.40
CA GLN A 46 -13.23 -4.25 9.92
C GLN A 46 -12.39 -3.02 9.55
N VAL A 47 -11.06 -3.11 9.70
CA VAL A 47 -10.18 -1.98 9.35
C VAL A 47 -10.18 -1.76 7.84
N ALA A 48 -10.09 -2.83 7.03
CA ALA A 48 -10.07 -2.75 5.56
C ALA A 48 -11.40 -2.22 5.00
N GLY A 49 -12.53 -2.70 5.51
CA GLY A 49 -13.87 -2.24 5.10
C GLY A 49 -14.11 -0.76 5.40
N ALA A 50 -13.46 -0.22 6.43
CA ALA A 50 -13.51 1.20 6.76
C ALA A 50 -12.43 2.04 6.04
N MET A 51 -11.52 1.43 5.28
CA MET A 51 -10.43 2.16 4.62
C MET A 51 -10.96 3.13 3.57
N ARG A 52 -10.78 4.42 3.85
CA ARG A 52 -10.93 5.52 2.89
C ARG A 52 -10.12 6.69 3.41
N GLN A 53 -8.80 6.59 3.29
CA GLN A 53 -7.86 7.50 3.94
C GLN A 53 -6.95 8.13 2.90
N ASP A 54 -6.65 9.41 3.10
CA ASP A 54 -5.59 10.07 2.35
C ASP A 54 -4.23 9.53 2.79
N GLY A 55 -3.24 9.68 1.91
CA GLY A 55 -1.90 9.20 2.19
C GLY A 55 -0.90 9.63 1.15
N ARG A 56 0.34 9.20 1.36
CA ARG A 56 1.46 9.42 0.47
C ARG A 56 2.06 8.08 0.06
N MET A 57 2.27 7.91 -1.24
CA MET A 57 2.98 6.77 -1.79
C MET A 57 4.28 7.22 -2.47
N VAL A 58 5.39 6.57 -2.13
CA VAL A 58 6.67 6.70 -2.82
C VAL A 58 6.96 5.39 -3.55
N VAL A 59 7.09 5.48 -4.88
CA VAL A 59 7.43 4.34 -5.73
C VAL A 59 8.94 4.23 -5.80
N PHE A 60 9.46 3.02 -5.53
CA PHE A 60 10.87 2.72 -5.72
C PHE A 60 11.07 2.19 -7.13
N VAL A 61 11.86 2.89 -7.93
CA VAL A 61 12.24 2.45 -9.27
C VAL A 61 13.60 1.75 -9.17
N PRO A 62 13.75 0.52 -9.69
CA PRO A 62 15.05 -0.14 -9.73
C PRO A 62 16.08 0.74 -10.42
N ARG A 63 17.29 0.81 -9.85
CA ARG A 63 18.42 1.37 -10.59
C ARG A 63 18.67 0.50 -11.82
N PRO A 64 19.06 1.08 -12.97
CA PRO A 64 19.46 0.30 -14.13
C PRO A 64 20.50 -0.75 -13.72
N VAL A 65 20.31 -1.98 -14.20
CA VAL A 65 21.28 -3.04 -13.98
C VAL A 65 22.55 -2.67 -14.75
N VAL A 66 23.61 -2.35 -14.01
CA VAL A 66 24.94 -2.19 -14.61
C VAL A 66 25.55 -3.58 -14.67
N THR A 67 25.47 -4.22 -15.83
CA THR A 67 26.22 -5.46 -16.08
C THR A 67 27.69 -5.08 -16.13
N ARG A 68 28.48 -5.52 -15.15
CA ARG A 68 29.94 -5.47 -15.27
C ARG A 68 30.32 -6.45 -16.38
N GLN A 69 30.83 -5.93 -17.50
CA GLN A 69 31.51 -6.79 -18.46
C GLN A 69 32.74 -7.40 -17.77
N PRO A 70 33.03 -8.69 -18.03
CA PRO A 70 34.19 -9.36 -17.45
C PRO A 70 35.51 -8.67 -17.81
#